data_AF-A0A8S0U8T7-F1
#
_entry.id   AF-A0A8S0U8T7-F1
#
_cell.length_a   1.000
_cell.length_b   1.000
_cell.length_c   1.000
_cell.angle_alpha   90.00
_cell.angle_beta   90.00
_cell.angle_gamma   90.00
#
_symmetry.space_group_name_H-M   'P 1'
#
loop_
_entity.id
_entity.type
_entity.pdbx_description
1 polymer ?
#
loop_
_entity_poly.entity_id
_entity_poly.type
_entity_poly.pdbx_seq_one_letter_code
_entity_poly.pdbx_strand_id
1 'polypeptide(L)'
;MGFLIQNNLCARFSSSKPITLRNSIAVSMEILPYLSRLKLSPHLSFTICNTNAVNIAPRLPFPFPFKTHLLFPRSATNFSLSATVESHESAKVFDDYNEDESYGEVNKIIGSRALENGSGMEYLIEWKDDHVPTWVPSDYIAKDVIAEYEAPWWNAVKKADETALREVISSGDGRDIDAVDQDGRTALLFVSGLGSEPCVKLLAEEGANVNHRDNSGGLTALHMAAGYVRPGVAKVLIEFGADPELEDDRGKTPLELAREILNVTPKGNPVQFARRLGLENVIKVLEDTIFEYAEVEEILEKRGKGTNTEYLVKWKDGGDNEWVKAGLIAEELVEDFEAGLEYAVVESIVDTRRGEDGKMEYLVKWTDIEDATWEPEENVDPDLIQEFNLMRKPS
;
A
#
# COMPACT_ATOMS: atom_id res chain seq x y z
N MET A 1 -37.54 14.31 20.21
CA MET A 1 -37.68 13.72 18.87
C MET A 1 -36.50 12.81 18.69
N GLY A 2 -36.68 11.52 18.98
CA GLY A 2 -35.64 10.52 18.77
C GLY A 2 -35.56 10.24 17.27
N PHE A 3 -34.36 10.35 16.71
CA PHE A 3 -34.06 9.83 15.39
C PHE A 3 -34.04 8.30 15.51
N LEU A 4 -35.09 7.65 15.00
CA LEU A 4 -35.05 6.23 14.70
C LEU A 4 -34.08 6.08 13.53
N ILE A 5 -32.91 5.53 13.81
CA ILE A 5 -32.06 4.92 12.79
C ILE A 5 -32.86 3.69 12.35
N GLN A 6 -33.49 3.76 11.18
CA GLN A 6 -33.99 2.55 10.53
C GLN A 6 -32.75 1.75 10.13
N ASN A 7 -32.37 0.80 10.98
CA ASN A 7 -31.60 -0.35 10.52
C ASN A 7 -32.54 -1.07 9.54
N ASN A 8 -32.27 -0.97 8.23
CA ASN A 8 -32.98 -1.77 7.24
C ASN A 8 -32.50 -3.21 7.41
N LEU A 9 -33.29 -3.99 8.15
CA LEU A 9 -33.02 -5.39 8.44
C LEU A 9 -33.50 -6.22 7.23
N CYS A 10 -32.59 -6.98 6.63
CA CYS A 10 -32.85 -7.76 5.42
C CYS A 10 -33.18 -9.21 5.80
N ALA A 11 -34.16 -9.80 5.12
CA ALA A 11 -34.47 -11.23 5.24
C ALA A 11 -34.39 -11.90 3.87
N ARG A 12 -34.04 -13.19 3.87
CA ARG A 12 -33.88 -13.99 2.64
C ARG A 12 -35.25 -14.52 2.20
N PHE A 13 -35.58 -14.39 0.92
CA PHE A 13 -36.83 -14.91 0.35
C PHE A 13 -36.60 -15.65 -0.97
N SER A 14 -37.40 -16.69 -1.24
CA SER A 14 -37.39 -17.43 -2.50
C SER A 14 -38.59 -17.07 -3.38
N SER A 15 -38.36 -16.48 -4.55
CA SER A 15 -39.41 -15.93 -5.43
C SER A 15 -40.20 -16.96 -6.27
N SER A 16 -40.28 -18.24 -5.88
CA SER A 16 -40.92 -19.27 -6.73
C SER A 16 -42.04 -20.09 -6.09
N LYS A 17 -43.19 -20.20 -6.79
CA LYS A 17 -44.09 -21.36 -6.79
C LYS A 17 -44.54 -21.66 -8.23
N PRO A 18 -44.62 -22.93 -8.68
CA PRO A 18 -45.05 -24.07 -7.88
C PRO A 18 -44.02 -25.20 -7.69
N ILE A 19 -44.31 -25.95 -6.64
CA ILE A 19 -43.68 -27.17 -6.11
C ILE A 19 -43.50 -28.26 -7.18
N THR A 20 -42.29 -28.83 -7.26
CA THR A 20 -42.10 -30.27 -7.44
C THR A 20 -40.99 -30.76 -6.52
N LEU A 21 -41.35 -31.65 -5.59
CA LEU A 21 -40.47 -32.41 -4.70
C LEU A 21 -39.24 -32.99 -5.44
N ARG A 22 -38.04 -32.79 -4.86
CA ARG A 22 -37.03 -33.84 -4.72
C ARG A 22 -35.89 -33.44 -3.77
N ASN A 23 -35.70 -34.32 -2.78
CA ASN A 23 -34.55 -34.48 -1.88
C ASN A 23 -34.20 -33.32 -0.94
N SER A 24 -34.77 -33.41 0.27
CA SER A 24 -34.17 -32.90 1.48
C SER A 24 -32.74 -33.41 1.63
N ILE A 25 -31.78 -32.49 1.55
CA ILE A 25 -30.49 -32.63 2.22
C ILE A 25 -30.51 -31.54 3.28
N ALA A 26 -30.70 -31.96 4.53
CA ALA A 26 -30.49 -31.09 5.68
C ALA A 26 -28.99 -30.81 5.77
N VAL A 27 -28.59 -29.58 5.50
CA VAL A 27 -27.30 -29.07 5.96
C VAL A 27 -27.61 -28.20 7.16
N SER A 28 -27.37 -28.74 8.35
CA SER A 28 -27.19 -27.92 9.55
C SER A 28 -25.98 -27.03 9.30
N MET A 29 -26.19 -25.73 9.12
CA MET A 29 -25.12 -24.76 9.25
C MET A 29 -25.44 -23.85 10.42
N GLU A 30 -24.54 -23.93 11.41
CA GLU A 30 -24.53 -23.11 12.59
C GLU A 30 -24.44 -21.63 12.20
N ILE A 31 -25.28 -20.83 12.87
CA ILE A 31 -25.36 -19.39 12.76
C ILE A 31 -23.98 -18.77 13.05
N LEU A 32 -23.42 -18.05 12.08
CA LEU A 32 -22.30 -17.14 12.31
C LEU A 32 -22.58 -15.77 11.66
N PRO A 33 -22.28 -14.64 12.36
CA PRO A 33 -22.64 -13.29 11.91
C PRO A 33 -21.61 -12.71 10.93
N TYR A 34 -21.29 -13.42 9.84
CA TYR A 34 -20.21 -13.04 8.91
C TYR A 34 -20.64 -13.08 7.44
N LEU A 35 -21.78 -12.49 7.11
CA LEU A 35 -22.15 -12.30 5.72
C LEU A 35 -21.55 -10.99 5.20
N SER A 36 -21.01 -11.00 3.98
CA SER A 36 -20.50 -9.85 3.21
C SER A 36 -19.06 -9.40 3.46
N ARG A 37 -18.05 -10.19 3.06
CA ARG A 37 -16.66 -9.71 3.05
C ARG A 37 -15.93 -10.09 1.76
N LEU A 38 -15.48 -9.07 1.01
CA LEU A 38 -14.76 -9.19 -0.25
C LEU A 38 -13.39 -8.49 -0.24
N LYS A 39 -12.31 -9.18 -0.62
CA LYS A 39 -10.94 -8.62 -0.64
C LYS A 39 -10.70 -7.67 -1.84
N LEU A 40 -10.52 -6.36 -1.62
CA LEU A 40 -10.45 -5.26 -2.60
C LEU A 40 -9.24 -4.32 -2.40
N SER A 41 -8.69 -3.71 -3.46
CA SER A 41 -7.58 -2.75 -3.34
C SER A 41 -8.02 -1.34 -2.86
N PRO A 42 -7.24 -0.62 -2.02
CA PRO A 42 -7.64 0.65 -1.38
C PRO A 42 -7.64 1.87 -2.32
N HIS A 43 -7.77 1.69 -3.63
CA HIS A 43 -7.86 2.80 -4.59
C HIS A 43 -9.29 3.01 -5.10
N LEU A 44 -10.15 3.48 -4.18
CA LEU A 44 -11.31 4.30 -4.54
C LEU A 44 -11.06 5.73 -4.03
N SER A 45 -10.66 6.59 -4.96
CA SER A 45 -10.43 8.01 -4.71
C SER A 45 -11.79 8.70 -4.45
N PHE A 46 -12.20 8.80 -3.19
CA PHE A 46 -13.37 9.61 -2.82
C PHE A 46 -13.07 11.10 -3.02
N THR A 47 -13.50 11.63 -4.16
CA THR A 47 -13.64 13.07 -4.36
C THR A 47 -14.91 13.53 -3.65
N ILE A 48 -14.77 14.09 -2.45
CA ILE A 48 -15.89 14.76 -1.76
C ILE A 48 -16.22 16.05 -2.53
N CYS A 49 -17.20 15.98 -3.43
CA CYS A 49 -17.89 17.15 -3.95
C CYS A 49 -18.81 17.72 -2.86
N ASN A 50 -18.31 18.68 -2.08
CA ASN A 50 -19.16 19.47 -1.19
C ASN A 50 -19.62 20.74 -1.95
N THR A 51 -20.92 20.81 -2.23
CA THR A 51 -21.56 22.01 -2.80
C THR A 51 -22.11 22.89 -1.70
N ASN A 52 -22.00 24.20 -1.93
CA ASN A 52 -22.69 25.32 -1.27
C ASN A 52 -22.18 25.79 0.11
N ALA A 53 -21.33 26.82 0.09
CA ALA A 53 -21.41 27.90 1.07
C ALA A 53 -21.01 29.24 0.44
N VAL A 54 -21.79 30.25 0.80
CA VAL A 54 -21.91 31.60 0.24
C VAL A 54 -20.75 32.53 0.65
N ASN A 55 -20.36 33.40 -0.30
CA ASN A 55 -19.66 34.70 -0.19
C ASN A 55 -19.16 35.19 1.18
N ILE A 56 -17.92 35.72 1.22
CA ILE A 56 -17.58 37.16 1.36
C ILE A 56 -16.03 37.30 1.36
N ALA A 57 -15.49 38.14 0.48
CA ALA A 57 -14.09 38.56 0.46
C ALA A 57 -13.99 40.08 0.50
N PRO A 58 -12.94 40.65 1.12
CA PRO A 58 -12.46 41.99 0.77
C PRO A 58 -10.99 42.01 0.32
N ARG A 59 -10.83 42.44 -0.93
CA ARG A 59 -9.81 43.29 -1.59
C ARG A 59 -8.50 43.69 -0.86
N LEU A 60 -7.37 43.30 -1.50
CA LEU A 60 -6.17 44.08 -1.95
C LEU A 60 -5.25 44.80 -0.92
N PRO A 61 -4.00 45.23 -1.25
CA PRO A 61 -3.24 45.21 -2.53
C PRO A 61 -1.75 44.74 -2.49
N PHE A 62 -1.18 44.53 -3.68
CA PHE A 62 0.27 44.40 -4.00
C PHE A 62 1.05 45.73 -3.89
N PRO A 63 2.41 45.73 -4.00
CA PRO A 63 3.03 45.99 -5.31
C PRO A 63 4.34 45.23 -5.64
N PHE A 64 4.58 45.08 -6.96
CA PHE A 64 5.81 44.62 -7.65
C PHE A 64 6.91 45.70 -7.69
N PRO A 65 8.11 45.38 -8.23
CA PRO A 65 8.43 45.97 -9.55
C PRO A 65 9.11 45.02 -10.57
N PHE A 66 8.98 45.48 -11.82
CA PHE A 66 9.30 44.91 -13.14
C PHE A 66 10.78 44.65 -13.46
N LYS A 67 11.02 43.72 -14.40
CA LYS A 67 11.78 44.01 -15.64
C LYS A 67 11.44 43.05 -16.79
N THR A 68 11.41 43.63 -17.98
CA THR A 68 10.92 43.15 -19.28
C THR A 68 12.02 42.50 -20.13
N HIS A 69 11.63 41.69 -21.13
CA HIS A 69 12.07 41.64 -22.56
C HIS A 69 11.88 40.20 -23.12
N LEU A 70 10.78 39.93 -23.83
CA LEU A 70 10.58 39.91 -25.30
C LEU A 70 11.35 38.79 -26.04
N LEU A 71 10.58 37.83 -26.59
CA LEU A 71 10.97 36.81 -27.57
C LEU A 71 10.33 37.11 -28.93
N PHE A 72 11.05 36.89 -30.04
CA PHE A 72 10.53 36.65 -31.41
C PHE A 72 11.62 35.97 -32.28
N PRO A 73 11.28 35.35 -33.45
CA PRO A 73 11.82 34.04 -33.87
C PRO A 73 12.63 34.01 -35.18
N ARG A 74 13.23 32.81 -35.43
CA ARG A 74 13.82 32.19 -36.64
C ARG A 74 13.83 32.95 -37.98
N SER A 75 14.95 32.88 -38.70
CA SER A 75 15.03 32.17 -39.99
C SER A 75 16.47 31.97 -40.47
N ALA A 76 16.67 30.88 -41.22
CA ALA A 76 17.92 30.41 -41.80
C ALA A 76 18.23 31.07 -43.14
N THR A 77 19.51 31.20 -43.46
CA THR A 77 20.01 31.21 -44.85
C THR A 77 21.34 30.48 -44.93
N ASN A 78 21.39 29.51 -45.84
CA ASN A 78 22.56 28.74 -46.25
C ASN A 78 23.62 29.65 -46.90
N PHE A 79 24.89 29.43 -46.59
CA PHE A 79 25.97 29.64 -47.55
C PHE A 79 26.98 28.50 -47.46
N SER A 80 27.28 27.98 -48.64
CA SER A 80 28.22 26.91 -48.96
C SER A 80 29.49 27.55 -49.52
N LEU A 81 30.68 27.18 -49.03
CA LEU A 81 31.77 26.59 -49.84
C LEU A 81 33.10 26.44 -49.09
N SER A 82 33.71 25.30 -49.43
CA SER A 82 35.13 24.94 -49.51
C SER A 82 36.01 25.01 -48.26
N ALA A 83 36.44 23.81 -47.88
CA ALA A 83 37.50 23.52 -46.94
C ALA A 83 38.86 24.06 -47.39
N THR A 84 39.52 24.75 -46.48
CA THR A 84 40.99 24.81 -46.37
C THR A 84 41.34 24.32 -44.98
N VAL A 85 42.07 23.21 -44.92
CA VAL A 85 42.62 22.67 -43.68
C VAL A 85 43.77 23.58 -43.26
N GLU A 86 43.55 24.38 -42.22
CA GLU A 86 44.61 24.96 -41.41
C GLU A 86 44.42 24.49 -39.97
N SER A 87 45.33 23.62 -39.56
CA SER A 87 45.54 23.17 -38.20
C SER A 87 45.89 24.37 -37.32
N HIS A 88 44.93 24.79 -36.49
CA HIS A 88 45.21 25.62 -35.32
C HIS A 88 44.69 24.89 -34.08
N GLU A 89 45.64 24.32 -33.33
CA GLU A 89 45.50 24.03 -31.91
C GLU A 89 45.07 25.31 -31.21
N SER A 90 43.78 25.44 -30.92
CA SER A 90 43.27 26.43 -29.97
C SER A 90 43.47 25.86 -28.58
N ALA A 91 44.71 25.98 -28.08
CA ALA A 91 45.01 25.89 -26.66
C ALA A 91 44.04 26.83 -25.92
N LYS A 92 43.13 26.25 -25.14
CA LYS A 92 42.38 27.01 -24.15
C LYS A 92 43.40 27.60 -23.20
N VAL A 93 43.45 28.93 -23.18
CA VAL A 93 44.14 29.73 -22.18
C VAL A 93 43.70 29.20 -20.82
N PHE A 94 44.66 28.57 -20.16
CA PHE A 94 44.57 28.09 -18.80
C PHE A 94 44.66 29.32 -17.92
N ASP A 95 43.51 29.72 -17.36
CA ASP A 95 43.49 30.80 -16.38
C ASP A 95 44.40 30.40 -15.22
N ASP A 96 45.28 31.34 -14.90
CA ASP A 96 46.23 31.42 -13.80
C ASP A 96 45.69 30.74 -12.53
N TYR A 97 46.23 29.56 -12.20
CA TYR A 97 46.01 28.98 -10.88
C TYR A 97 46.74 29.85 -9.87
N ASN A 98 45.99 30.57 -9.03
CA ASN A 98 46.56 31.09 -7.79
C ASN A 98 47.06 29.89 -6.96
N GLU A 99 48.38 29.74 -6.85
CA GLU A 99 49.10 28.75 -6.05
C GLU A 99 48.88 28.89 -4.53
N ASP A 100 47.90 29.69 -4.11
CA ASP A 100 47.65 30.04 -2.70
C ASP A 100 46.45 29.28 -2.09
N GLU A 101 45.78 28.37 -2.81
CA GLU A 101 44.78 27.47 -2.22
C GLU A 101 45.49 26.36 -1.42
N SER A 102 45.96 26.72 -0.23
CA SER A 102 46.41 25.80 0.81
C SER A 102 45.25 24.90 1.20
N TYR A 103 45.14 23.73 0.56
CA TYR A 103 44.22 22.67 0.95
C TYR A 103 44.39 22.39 2.45
N GLY A 104 43.38 22.74 3.25
CA GLY A 104 43.37 22.50 4.68
C GLY A 104 43.51 21.00 4.95
N GLU A 105 44.34 20.63 5.93
CA GLU A 105 44.42 19.22 6.33
C GLU A 105 43.16 18.82 7.09
N VAL A 106 42.53 17.74 6.66
CA VAL A 106 41.37 17.15 7.34
C VAL A 106 41.80 16.67 8.73
N ASN A 107 41.11 17.12 9.78
CA ASN A 107 41.29 16.60 11.14
C ASN A 107 40.44 15.35 11.35
N LYS A 108 39.11 15.50 11.21
CA LYS A 108 38.13 14.40 11.28
C LYS A 108 36.82 14.77 10.59
N ILE A 109 36.03 13.75 10.27
CA ILE A 109 34.64 13.90 9.84
C ILE A 109 33.74 13.99 11.08
N ILE A 110 32.83 14.96 11.10
CA ILE A 110 31.91 15.25 12.21
C ILE A 110 30.43 15.24 11.80
N GLY A 111 30.15 14.79 10.58
CA GLY A 111 28.80 14.77 10.00
C GLY A 111 28.81 14.13 8.62
N SER A 112 27.70 13.51 8.26
CA SER A 112 27.44 13.05 6.89
C SER A 112 26.03 13.45 6.45
N ARG A 113 25.82 13.57 5.14
CA ARG A 113 24.50 13.71 4.52
C ARG A 113 24.48 13.15 3.11
N ALA A 114 23.38 12.51 2.74
CA ALA A 114 23.12 12.10 1.37
C ALA A 114 22.73 13.30 0.51
N LEU A 115 23.19 13.34 -0.74
CA LEU A 115 22.77 14.35 -1.71
C LEU A 115 21.36 14.05 -2.24
N GLU A 116 20.54 15.09 -2.40
CA GLU A 116 19.14 14.97 -2.86
C GLU A 116 19.00 14.33 -4.25
N ASN A 117 20.03 14.42 -5.09
CA ASN A 117 20.05 13.84 -6.43
C ASN A 117 20.50 12.36 -6.45
N GLY A 118 20.78 11.76 -5.28
CA GLY A 118 21.29 10.40 -5.16
C GLY A 118 22.68 10.19 -5.75
N SER A 119 23.43 11.27 -6.06
CA SER A 119 24.73 11.19 -6.74
C SER A 119 25.91 10.88 -5.84
N GLY A 120 25.72 10.89 -4.51
CA GLY A 120 26.79 10.61 -3.55
C GLY A 120 26.53 11.17 -2.16
N MET A 121 27.60 11.22 -1.37
CA MET A 121 27.61 11.66 0.02
C MET A 121 28.42 12.96 0.17
N GLU A 122 27.98 13.83 1.07
CA GLU A 122 28.78 14.95 1.57
C GLU A 122 29.12 14.72 3.04
N TYR A 123 30.29 15.21 3.44
CA TYR A 123 30.80 15.07 4.80
C TYR A 123 31.12 16.43 5.39
N LEU A 124 30.80 16.62 6.66
CA LEU A 124 31.16 17.81 7.41
C LEU A 124 32.55 17.63 8.00
N ILE A 125 33.48 18.47 7.59
CA ILE A 125 34.90 18.35 7.91
C ILE A 125 35.29 19.32 9.00
N GLU A 126 35.89 18.81 10.08
CA GLU A 126 36.68 19.62 11.01
C GLU A 126 38.11 19.72 10.46
N TRP A 127 38.60 20.94 10.30
CA TRP A 127 39.93 21.21 9.74
C TRP A 127 40.97 21.35 10.86
N LYS A 128 42.23 20.98 10.59
CA LYS A 128 43.32 21.09 11.59
C LYS A 128 43.79 22.53 11.84
N ASP A 129 43.54 23.42 10.90
CA ASP A 129 44.00 24.81 10.87
C ASP A 129 42.95 25.81 11.41
N ASP A 130 42.06 25.32 12.29
CA ASP A 130 41.00 26.09 12.96
C ASP A 130 40.00 26.78 12.01
N HIS A 131 39.93 26.39 10.74
CA HIS A 131 38.85 26.82 9.85
C HIS A 131 37.49 26.30 10.33
N VAL A 132 36.46 27.09 10.05
CA VAL A 132 35.07 26.72 10.34
C VAL A 132 34.74 25.40 9.64
N PRO A 133 34.05 24.46 10.30
CA PRO A 133 33.67 23.20 9.65
C PRO A 133 32.81 23.43 8.41
N THR A 134 33.14 22.72 7.33
CA THR A 134 32.47 22.89 6.03
C THR A 134 32.04 21.56 5.43
N TRP A 135 30.91 21.56 4.72
CA TRP A 135 30.45 20.43 3.94
C TRP A 135 31.29 20.29 2.67
N VAL A 136 31.85 19.10 2.47
CA VAL A 136 32.70 18.76 1.34
C VAL A 136 32.19 17.48 0.69
N PRO A 137 32.01 17.44 -0.64
CA PRO A 137 31.63 16.21 -1.34
C PRO A 137 32.68 15.10 -1.20
N SER A 138 32.23 13.85 -1.21
CA SER A 138 33.09 12.67 -1.05
C SER A 138 34.28 12.62 -2.00
N ASP A 139 34.15 13.19 -3.20
CA ASP A 139 35.18 13.17 -4.24
C ASP A 139 36.43 13.99 -3.88
N TYR A 140 36.31 14.95 -2.97
CA TYR A 140 37.40 15.83 -2.54
C TYR A 140 38.09 15.36 -1.26
N ILE A 141 37.62 14.28 -0.64
CA ILE A 141 38.17 13.74 0.61
C ILE A 141 38.90 12.44 0.29
N ALA A 142 40.00 12.19 1.01
CA ALA A 142 40.74 10.95 0.86
C ALA A 142 39.87 9.73 1.23
N LYS A 143 39.92 8.69 0.40
CA LYS A 143 39.03 7.51 0.51
C LYS A 143 39.22 6.73 1.82
N ASP A 144 40.43 6.74 2.36
CA ASP A 144 40.77 6.13 3.64
C ASP A 144 40.12 6.85 4.82
N VAL A 145 40.09 8.18 4.81
CA VAL A 145 39.41 8.99 5.84
C VAL A 145 37.91 8.72 5.83
N ILE A 146 37.29 8.67 4.64
CA ILE A 146 35.87 8.29 4.50
C ILE A 146 35.66 6.86 5.00
N ALA A 147 36.51 5.92 4.60
CA ALA A 147 36.38 4.51 4.98
C ALA A 147 36.48 4.33 6.50
N GLU A 148 37.35 5.06 7.19
CA GLU A 148 37.45 5.01 8.66
C GLU A 148 36.15 5.49 9.33
N TYR A 149 35.53 6.55 8.80
CA TYR A 149 34.27 7.08 9.30
C TYR A 149 33.07 6.18 8.99
N GLU A 150 32.99 5.63 7.78
CA GLU A 150 31.86 4.81 7.30
C GLU A 150 31.94 3.34 7.73
N ALA A 151 33.14 2.81 8.00
CA ALA A 151 33.31 1.39 8.32
C ALA A 151 32.51 0.91 9.54
N PRO A 152 32.46 1.61 10.69
CA PRO A 152 31.64 1.19 11.83
C PRO A 152 30.17 1.03 11.47
N TRP A 153 29.63 1.98 10.70
CA TRP A 153 28.25 1.98 10.22
C TRP A 153 27.97 0.75 9.34
N TRP A 154 28.70 0.60 8.23
CA TRP A 154 28.45 -0.51 7.31
C TRP A 154 28.79 -1.88 7.90
N ASN A 155 29.71 -1.97 8.85
CA ASN A 155 30.00 -3.22 9.56
C ASN A 155 28.86 -3.63 10.49
N ALA A 156 28.25 -2.68 11.19
CA ALA A 156 27.06 -2.93 12.02
C ALA A 156 25.88 -3.38 11.14
N VAL A 157 25.63 -2.66 10.05
CA VAL A 157 24.57 -2.96 9.07
C VAL A 157 24.73 -4.35 8.44
N LYS A 158 25.93 -4.68 7.94
CA LYS A 158 26.20 -5.98 7.29
C LYS A 158 26.05 -7.17 8.24
N LYS A 159 26.26 -6.96 9.54
CA LYS A 159 26.05 -7.98 10.58
C LYS A 159 24.63 -7.97 11.14
N ALA A 160 23.82 -6.97 10.78
CA ALA A 160 22.54 -6.67 11.40
C ALA A 160 22.62 -6.62 12.95
N ASP A 161 23.67 -5.97 13.46
CA ASP A 161 23.91 -5.80 14.90
C ASP A 161 23.20 -4.53 15.39
N GLU A 162 22.07 -4.71 16.07
CA GLU A 162 21.26 -3.63 16.64
C GLU A 162 22.05 -2.79 17.65
N THR A 163 22.90 -3.43 18.46
CA THR A 163 23.61 -2.74 19.55
C THR A 163 24.71 -1.85 19.01
N ALA A 164 25.50 -2.36 18.08
CA ALA A 164 26.52 -1.58 17.39
C ALA A 164 25.90 -0.46 16.56
N LEU A 165 24.77 -0.72 15.89
CA LEU A 165 24.07 0.31 15.12
C LEU A 165 23.56 1.45 16.02
N ARG A 166 22.96 1.12 17.17
CA ARG A 166 22.51 2.11 18.16
C ARG A 166 23.67 2.92 18.74
N GLU A 167 24.81 2.30 19.02
CA GLU A 167 26.01 2.99 19.49
C GLU A 167 26.54 3.99 18.46
N VAL A 168 26.59 3.58 17.19
CA VAL A 168 27.03 4.47 16.08
C VAL A 168 26.05 5.63 15.87
N ILE A 169 24.74 5.41 16.00
CA ILE A 169 23.74 6.50 15.93
C ILE A 169 23.88 7.46 17.11
N SER A 170 24.15 6.92 18.31
CA SER A 170 24.28 7.70 19.54
C SER A 170 25.63 8.40 19.71
N SER A 171 26.60 8.22 18.80
CA SER A 171 27.95 8.79 18.93
C SER A 171 27.96 10.32 18.89
N GLY A 172 26.90 10.95 18.37
CA GLY A 172 26.77 12.40 18.25
C GLY A 172 27.49 12.98 17.03
N ASP A 173 27.99 12.14 16.13
CA ASP A 173 28.75 12.55 14.93
C ASP A 173 27.85 13.08 13.80
N GLY A 174 26.58 13.42 14.05
CA GLY A 174 25.67 13.97 13.04
C GLY A 174 25.55 13.10 11.78
N ARG A 175 25.52 11.77 11.96
CA ARG A 175 25.41 10.79 10.87
C ARG A 175 24.03 10.84 10.24
N ASP A 176 24.00 10.83 8.92
CA ASP A 176 22.78 10.61 8.18
C ASP A 176 22.37 9.14 8.23
N ILE A 177 21.14 8.88 8.68
CA ILE A 177 20.55 7.55 8.75
C ILE A 177 20.32 6.98 7.34
N ASP A 178 20.05 7.85 6.38
CA ASP A 178 19.88 7.51 4.97
C ASP A 178 21.19 7.62 4.17
N ALA A 179 22.33 7.47 4.84
CA ALA A 179 23.62 7.32 4.18
C ALA A 179 23.57 6.17 3.15
N VAL A 180 24.02 6.47 1.93
CA VAL A 180 23.97 5.55 0.78
C VAL A 180 25.35 4.98 0.43
N ASP A 181 25.37 3.73 -0.03
CA ASP A 181 26.54 3.13 -0.65
C ASP A 181 26.69 3.53 -2.14
N GLN A 182 27.68 2.94 -2.83
CA GLN A 182 27.94 3.20 -4.26
C GLN A 182 26.77 2.80 -5.18
N ASP A 183 25.92 1.87 -4.73
CA ASP A 183 24.75 1.39 -5.46
C ASP A 183 23.49 2.19 -5.09
N GLY A 184 23.61 3.24 -4.26
CA GLY A 184 22.50 4.04 -3.75
C GLY A 184 21.68 3.35 -2.67
N ARG A 185 22.22 2.31 -2.01
CA ARG A 185 21.50 1.56 -0.97
C ARG A 185 21.73 2.15 0.40
N THR A 186 20.65 2.39 1.15
CA THR A 186 20.71 2.78 2.56
C THR A 186 20.86 1.57 3.49
N ALA A 187 21.21 1.83 4.75
CA ALA A 187 21.25 0.80 5.78
C ALA A 187 19.95 -0.01 5.89
N LEU A 188 18.80 0.65 5.72
CA LEU A 188 17.48 0.04 5.81
C LEU A 188 17.28 -1.07 4.76
N LEU A 189 17.75 -0.87 3.52
CA LEU A 189 17.67 -1.88 2.46
C LEU A 189 18.45 -3.15 2.82
N PHE A 190 19.66 -2.99 3.37
CA PHE A 190 20.50 -4.13 3.77
C PHE A 190 19.86 -4.93 4.92
N VAL A 191 19.48 -4.27 6.01
CA VAL A 191 18.91 -4.98 7.18
C VAL A 191 17.56 -5.62 6.84
N SER A 192 16.82 -5.05 5.87
CA SER A 192 15.58 -5.62 5.36
C SER A 192 15.81 -6.94 4.62
N GLY A 193 16.83 -7.02 3.77
CA GLY A 193 17.21 -8.27 3.09
C GLY A 193 17.79 -9.33 4.06
N LEU A 194 18.53 -8.88 5.07
CA LEU A 194 19.06 -9.75 6.12
C LEU A 194 17.97 -10.33 7.04
N GLY A 195 16.81 -9.65 7.13
CA GLY A 195 15.68 -10.12 7.93
C GLY A 195 15.72 -9.67 9.39
N SER A 196 16.44 -8.60 9.71
CA SER A 196 16.57 -8.12 11.09
C SER A 196 15.49 -7.12 11.43
N GLU A 197 14.38 -7.62 11.99
CA GLU A 197 13.28 -6.77 12.49
C GLU A 197 13.76 -5.71 13.49
N PRO A 198 14.64 -6.00 14.48
CA PRO A 198 15.06 -4.99 15.44
C PRO A 198 15.84 -3.84 14.82
N CYS A 199 16.72 -4.13 13.85
CA CYS A 199 17.47 -3.08 13.14
C CYS A 199 16.55 -2.24 12.24
N VAL A 200 15.57 -2.86 11.59
CA VAL A 200 14.56 -2.15 10.78
C VAL A 200 13.76 -1.19 11.65
N LYS A 201 13.29 -1.64 12.83
CA LYS A 201 12.58 -0.79 13.79
C LYS A 201 13.45 0.37 14.26
N LEU A 202 14.68 0.10 14.67
CA LEU A 202 15.62 1.13 15.12
C LEU A 202 15.83 2.21 14.05
N LEU A 203 16.13 1.82 12.80
CA LEU A 203 16.34 2.78 11.73
C LEU A 203 15.08 3.59 11.40
N ALA A 204 13.90 2.94 11.39
CA ALA A 204 12.64 3.62 11.12
C ALA A 204 12.25 4.59 12.26
N GLU A 205 12.51 4.24 13.52
CA GLU A 205 12.31 5.11 14.68
C GLU A 205 13.22 6.35 14.66
N GLU A 206 14.44 6.21 14.12
CA GLU A 206 15.40 7.31 13.92
C GLU A 206 15.10 8.13 12.63
N GLY A 207 14.00 7.84 11.94
CA GLY A 207 13.52 8.63 10.81
C GLY A 207 14.06 8.23 9.44
N ALA A 208 14.60 7.02 9.28
CA ALA A 208 15.01 6.50 7.97
C ALA A 208 13.88 6.56 6.94
N ASN A 209 14.18 6.90 5.70
CA ASN A 209 13.22 6.88 4.62
C ASN A 209 12.85 5.43 4.22
N VAL A 210 11.72 4.95 4.72
CA VAL A 210 11.19 3.60 4.43
C VAL A 210 10.89 3.35 2.95
N ASN A 211 10.70 4.41 2.17
CA ASN A 211 10.36 4.39 0.75
C ASN A 211 11.55 4.72 -0.16
N HIS A 212 12.77 4.77 0.39
CA HIS A 212 13.98 4.98 -0.39
C HIS A 212 14.13 3.92 -1.50
N ARG A 213 14.54 4.36 -2.69
CA ARG A 213 14.81 3.50 -3.86
C ARG A 213 16.30 3.46 -4.14
N ASP A 214 16.86 2.28 -4.32
CA ASP A 214 18.26 2.16 -4.76
C ASP A 214 18.46 2.62 -6.22
N ASN A 215 19.70 2.95 -6.56
CA ASN A 215 20.06 3.39 -7.92
C ASN A 215 20.32 2.21 -8.88
N SER A 216 20.40 0.99 -8.35
CA SER A 216 20.73 -0.22 -9.12
C SER A 216 19.52 -0.81 -9.84
N GLY A 217 18.33 -0.72 -9.25
CA GLY A 217 17.11 -1.24 -9.84
C GLY A 217 15.83 -0.65 -9.27
N GLY A 218 15.92 0.48 -8.56
CA GLY A 218 14.77 1.13 -7.96
C GLY A 218 14.15 0.35 -6.80
N LEU A 219 14.91 -0.54 -6.16
CA LEU A 219 14.39 -1.43 -5.13
C LEU A 219 14.22 -0.68 -3.82
N THR A 220 13.09 -0.92 -3.15
CA THR A 220 12.79 -0.41 -1.80
C THR A 220 13.07 -1.44 -0.71
N ALA A 221 12.98 -1.02 0.56
CA ALA A 221 13.08 -1.95 1.69
C ALA A 221 12.06 -3.10 1.62
N LEU A 222 10.83 -2.82 1.14
CA LEU A 222 9.80 -3.86 0.93
C LEU A 222 10.18 -4.84 -0.18
N HIS A 223 10.79 -4.37 -1.28
CA HIS A 223 11.32 -5.27 -2.31
C HIS A 223 12.41 -6.19 -1.75
N MET A 224 13.32 -5.67 -0.92
CA MET A 224 14.35 -6.47 -0.26
C MET A 224 13.72 -7.51 0.66
N ALA A 225 12.75 -7.12 1.49
CA ALA A 225 12.03 -8.06 2.36
C ALA A 225 11.31 -9.14 1.55
N ALA A 226 10.68 -8.80 0.43
CA ALA A 226 10.00 -9.73 -0.45
C ALA A 226 10.96 -10.70 -1.16
N GLY A 227 12.02 -10.18 -1.78
CA GLY A 227 12.99 -10.96 -2.54
C GLY A 227 13.78 -11.94 -1.67
N TYR A 228 14.11 -11.53 -0.44
CA TYR A 228 14.84 -12.37 0.53
C TYR A 228 13.92 -13.15 1.49
N VAL A 229 12.60 -13.12 1.27
CA VAL A 229 11.63 -13.95 1.99
C VAL A 229 11.59 -13.64 3.50
N ARG A 230 11.42 -12.36 3.84
CA ARG A 230 11.42 -11.82 5.21
C ARG A 230 10.03 -11.29 5.61
N PRO A 231 9.05 -12.17 5.94
CA PRO A 231 7.68 -11.74 6.25
C PRO A 231 7.58 -10.85 7.50
N GLY A 232 8.40 -11.11 8.53
CA GLY A 232 8.41 -10.28 9.74
C GLY A 232 8.89 -8.86 9.48
N VAL A 233 9.95 -8.70 8.69
CA VAL A 233 10.42 -7.38 8.21
C VAL A 233 9.36 -6.69 7.37
N ALA A 234 8.73 -7.40 6.43
CA ALA A 234 7.67 -6.82 5.59
C ALA A 234 6.54 -6.24 6.45
N LYS A 235 6.11 -6.96 7.50
CA LYS A 235 5.11 -6.48 8.44
C LYS A 235 5.56 -5.20 9.15
N VAL A 236 6.79 -5.20 9.69
CA VAL A 236 7.35 -4.03 10.37
C VAL A 236 7.41 -2.83 9.43
N LEU A 237 7.91 -2.98 8.20
CA LEU A 237 7.99 -1.89 7.25
C LEU A 237 6.62 -1.26 6.96
N ILE A 238 5.57 -2.08 6.83
CA ILE A 238 4.20 -1.59 6.63
C ILE A 238 3.68 -0.87 7.88
N GLU A 239 3.99 -1.37 9.08
CA GLU A 239 3.66 -0.67 10.34
C GLU A 239 4.29 0.73 10.41
N PHE A 240 5.46 0.93 9.80
CA PHE A 240 6.15 2.22 9.69
C PHE A 240 5.78 3.03 8.43
N GLY A 241 4.74 2.64 7.69
CA GLY A 241 4.21 3.42 6.56
C GLY A 241 4.98 3.24 5.25
N ALA A 242 5.65 2.11 5.06
CA ALA A 242 6.21 1.75 3.75
C ALA A 242 5.08 1.56 2.73
N ASP A 243 5.23 2.16 1.55
CA ASP A 243 4.26 2.10 0.45
C ASP A 243 4.42 0.79 -0.34
N PRO A 244 3.43 -0.12 -0.29
CA PRO A 244 3.50 -1.41 -0.97
C PRO A 244 3.25 -1.32 -2.48
N GLU A 245 2.85 -0.15 -3.01
CA GLU A 245 2.56 0.07 -4.44
C GLU A 245 3.76 0.65 -5.20
N LEU A 246 4.87 0.98 -4.52
CA LEU A 246 6.05 1.48 -5.20
C LEU A 246 6.63 0.42 -6.15
N GLU A 247 6.80 0.78 -7.42
CA GLU A 247 7.34 -0.10 -8.45
C GLU A 247 8.87 -0.01 -8.53
N ASP A 248 9.56 -1.12 -8.71
CA ASP A 248 10.97 -1.15 -9.10
C ASP A 248 11.19 -0.63 -10.55
N ASP A 249 12.43 -0.58 -11.02
CA ASP A 249 12.74 -0.10 -12.38
C ASP A 249 12.24 -1.06 -13.49
N ARG A 250 11.77 -2.25 -13.13
CA ARG A 250 11.11 -3.21 -14.04
C ARG A 250 9.59 -3.02 -14.04
N GLY A 251 9.06 -2.04 -13.30
CA GLY A 251 7.63 -1.80 -13.14
C GLY A 251 6.94 -2.83 -12.25
N LYS A 252 7.65 -3.42 -11.28
CA LYS A 252 7.11 -4.46 -10.39
C LYS A 252 6.95 -3.94 -8.99
N THR A 253 5.81 -4.20 -8.38
CA THR A 253 5.61 -3.97 -6.94
C THR A 253 6.26 -5.09 -6.11
N PRO A 254 6.48 -4.89 -4.79
CA PRO A 254 6.95 -5.94 -3.89
C PRO A 254 6.07 -7.20 -3.92
N LEU A 255 4.74 -7.03 -4.06
CA LEU A 255 3.79 -8.14 -4.16
C LEU A 255 3.99 -8.93 -5.46
N GLU A 256 4.12 -8.24 -6.59
CA GLU A 256 4.37 -8.86 -7.88
C GLU A 256 5.72 -9.58 -7.94
N LEU A 257 6.76 -8.98 -7.34
CA LEU A 257 8.07 -9.61 -7.20
C LEU A 257 7.96 -10.90 -6.38
N ALA A 258 7.27 -10.89 -5.24
CA ALA A 258 7.08 -12.09 -4.41
C ALA A 258 6.33 -13.20 -5.18
N ARG A 259 5.29 -12.85 -5.94
CA ARG A 259 4.53 -13.79 -6.79
C ARG A 259 5.38 -14.36 -7.92
N GLU A 260 6.20 -13.53 -8.59
CA GLU A 260 7.14 -13.98 -9.62
C GLU A 260 8.12 -15.02 -9.04
N ILE A 261 8.74 -14.72 -7.90
CA ILE A 261 9.70 -15.62 -7.25
C ILE A 261 9.02 -16.91 -6.81
N LEU A 262 7.80 -16.85 -6.27
CA LEU A 262 7.02 -18.02 -5.87
C LEU A 262 6.74 -18.94 -7.08
N ASN A 263 6.39 -18.37 -8.23
CA ASN A 263 6.09 -19.11 -9.45
C ASN A 263 7.31 -19.85 -10.03
N VAL A 264 8.51 -19.25 -9.89
CA VAL A 264 9.77 -19.86 -10.36
C VAL A 264 10.32 -20.89 -9.35
N THR A 265 9.90 -20.85 -8.08
CA THR A 265 10.42 -21.73 -7.03
C THR A 265 9.99 -23.20 -7.22
N PRO A 266 10.91 -24.18 -7.29
CA PRO A 266 10.57 -25.59 -7.52
C PRO A 266 9.70 -26.20 -6.40
N LYS A 267 8.66 -26.94 -6.78
CA LYS A 267 7.68 -27.54 -5.84
C LYS A 267 8.12 -28.89 -5.24
N GLY A 268 9.08 -29.59 -5.88
CA GLY A 268 9.44 -30.97 -5.54
C GLY A 268 10.51 -31.15 -4.46
N ASN A 269 11.13 -30.07 -3.97
CA ASN A 269 12.25 -30.17 -3.01
C ASN A 269 11.82 -29.72 -1.60
N PRO A 270 11.99 -30.56 -0.55
CA PRO A 270 11.68 -30.19 0.84
C PRO A 270 12.41 -28.93 1.34
N VAL A 271 13.62 -28.65 0.87
CA VAL A 271 14.35 -27.42 1.23
C VAL A 271 13.66 -26.19 0.65
N GLN A 272 13.08 -26.31 -0.55
CA GLN A 272 12.33 -25.23 -1.19
C GLN A 272 10.92 -25.08 -0.62
N PHE A 273 10.40 -26.08 0.10
CA PHE A 273 9.10 -25.98 0.79
C PHE A 273 9.09 -24.81 1.78
N ALA A 274 10.13 -24.69 2.62
CA ALA A 274 10.24 -23.60 3.59
C ALA A 274 10.32 -22.23 2.90
N ARG A 275 11.05 -22.13 1.79
CA ARG A 275 11.13 -20.90 0.98
C ARG A 275 9.76 -20.51 0.41
N ARG A 276 9.01 -21.46 -0.13
CA ARG A 276 7.65 -21.20 -0.64
C ARG A 276 6.71 -20.75 0.47
N LEU A 277 6.73 -21.44 1.61
CA LEU A 277 5.91 -21.04 2.76
C LEU A 277 6.24 -19.62 3.22
N GLY A 278 7.53 -19.26 3.25
CA GLY A 278 7.96 -17.90 3.55
C GLY A 278 7.46 -16.88 2.52
N LEU A 279 7.50 -17.20 1.23
CA LEU A 279 6.98 -16.34 0.16
C LEU A 279 5.46 -16.19 0.23
N GLU A 280 4.74 -17.28 0.47
CA GLU A 280 3.28 -17.28 0.71
C GLU A 280 2.93 -16.39 1.91
N ASN A 281 3.73 -16.42 2.99
CA ASN A 281 3.53 -15.52 4.13
C ASN A 281 3.79 -14.05 3.80
N VAL A 282 4.83 -13.74 3.02
CA VAL A 282 5.08 -12.36 2.55
C VAL A 282 3.92 -11.88 1.68
N ILE A 283 3.49 -12.70 0.71
CA ILE A 283 2.36 -12.39 -0.17
C ILE A 283 1.12 -12.13 0.67
N LYS A 284 0.84 -12.98 1.66
CA LYS A 284 -0.30 -12.77 2.55
C LYS A 284 -0.22 -11.43 3.29
N VAL A 285 0.92 -11.07 3.87
CA VAL A 285 1.11 -9.78 4.56
C VAL A 285 0.87 -8.60 3.61
N LEU A 286 1.42 -8.67 2.40
CA LEU A 286 1.22 -7.62 1.39
C LEU A 286 -0.22 -7.59 0.88
N GLU A 287 -0.87 -8.73 0.69
CA GLU A 287 -2.26 -8.75 0.25
C GLU A 287 -3.23 -8.30 1.35
N ASP A 288 -2.94 -8.55 2.61
CA ASP A 288 -3.79 -8.09 3.71
C ASP A 288 -3.66 -6.57 3.96
N THR A 289 -2.68 -5.93 3.31
CA THR A 289 -2.42 -4.49 3.42
C THR A 289 -2.83 -3.76 2.14
N ILE A 290 -2.58 -4.37 0.98
CA ILE A 290 -3.05 -3.91 -0.32
C ILE A 290 -4.51 -4.24 -0.53
N PHE A 291 -5.12 -5.20 0.17
CA PHE A 291 -6.52 -5.50 -0.03
C PHE A 291 -7.33 -5.55 1.27
N GLU A 292 -8.41 -4.77 1.32
CA GLU A 292 -9.37 -4.70 2.42
C GLU A 292 -10.65 -5.48 2.14
N TYR A 293 -11.36 -5.91 3.18
CA TYR A 293 -12.65 -6.56 3.00
C TYR A 293 -13.77 -5.52 2.91
N ALA A 294 -14.47 -5.47 1.79
CA ALA A 294 -15.66 -4.63 1.59
C ALA A 294 -16.97 -5.43 1.71
N GLU A 295 -18.01 -4.76 2.20
CA GLU A 295 -19.36 -5.32 2.30
C GLU A 295 -20.09 -5.23 0.95
N VAL A 296 -20.59 -6.37 0.49
CA VAL A 296 -21.42 -6.48 -0.71
C VAL A 296 -22.87 -6.19 -0.36
N GLU A 297 -23.52 -5.36 -1.17
CA GLU A 297 -24.97 -5.16 -1.09
C GLU A 297 -25.71 -6.29 -1.81
N GLU A 298 -25.37 -6.55 -3.07
CA GLU A 298 -26.08 -7.51 -3.91
C GLU A 298 -25.18 -8.03 -5.05
N ILE A 299 -25.40 -9.27 -5.50
CA ILE A 299 -24.87 -9.76 -6.77
C ILE A 299 -25.94 -9.59 -7.85
N LEU A 300 -25.61 -8.86 -8.91
CA LEU A 300 -26.57 -8.51 -9.97
C LEU A 300 -26.56 -9.49 -11.13
N GLU A 301 -25.36 -9.88 -11.58
CA GLU A 301 -25.20 -10.69 -12.79
C GLU A 301 -24.09 -11.72 -12.62
N LYS A 302 -24.14 -12.76 -13.46
CA LYS A 302 -23.10 -13.79 -13.58
C LYS A 302 -22.62 -13.87 -15.01
N ARG A 303 -21.30 -13.96 -15.18
CA ARG A 303 -20.67 -14.25 -16.47
C ARG A 303 -19.60 -15.32 -16.34
N GLY A 304 -19.17 -15.83 -17.49
CA GLY A 304 -18.12 -16.86 -17.55
C GLY A 304 -18.61 -18.26 -17.20
N LYS A 305 -17.67 -19.21 -17.16
CA LYS A 305 -17.94 -20.62 -16.84
C LYS A 305 -16.76 -21.22 -16.07
N GLY A 306 -17.07 -22.07 -15.09
CA GLY A 306 -16.07 -22.82 -14.31
C GLY A 306 -15.20 -21.92 -13.46
N THR A 307 -13.87 -22.06 -13.57
CA THR A 307 -12.89 -21.29 -12.79
C THR A 307 -12.84 -19.79 -13.14
N ASN A 308 -13.35 -19.41 -14.30
CA ASN A 308 -13.42 -18.01 -14.76
C ASN A 308 -14.83 -17.45 -14.59
N THR A 309 -15.59 -17.96 -13.64
CA THR A 309 -16.88 -17.39 -13.28
C THR A 309 -16.66 -16.09 -12.54
N GLU A 310 -17.33 -15.04 -13.00
CA GLU A 310 -17.29 -13.70 -12.41
C GLU A 310 -18.72 -13.23 -12.17
N TYR A 311 -18.89 -12.47 -11.09
CA TYR A 311 -20.16 -11.91 -10.67
C TYR A 311 -20.07 -10.39 -10.67
N LEU A 312 -21.12 -9.74 -11.14
CA LEU A 312 -21.24 -8.29 -11.06
C LEU A 312 -21.74 -7.94 -9.67
N VAL A 313 -20.88 -7.29 -8.90
CA VAL A 313 -21.10 -6.97 -7.49
C VAL A 313 -21.53 -5.51 -7.37
N LYS A 314 -22.60 -5.28 -6.61
CA LYS A 314 -23.02 -3.95 -6.15
C LYS A 314 -22.52 -3.73 -4.72
N TRP A 315 -21.83 -2.62 -4.49
CA TRP A 315 -21.20 -2.32 -3.22
C TRP A 315 -22.11 -1.52 -2.29
N LYS A 316 -22.05 -1.84 -1.00
CA LYS A 316 -22.86 -1.15 0.02
C LYS A 316 -22.39 0.28 0.30
N ASP A 317 -21.13 0.59 0.02
CA ASP A 317 -20.57 1.95 0.12
C ASP A 317 -20.99 2.87 -1.03
N GLY A 318 -21.74 2.35 -2.01
CA GLY A 318 -22.20 3.09 -3.18
C GLY A 318 -21.14 3.27 -4.27
N GLY A 319 -20.06 2.50 -4.23
CA GLY A 319 -19.08 2.43 -5.32
C GLY A 319 -19.67 1.88 -6.63
N ASP A 320 -18.93 2.04 -7.72
CA ASP A 320 -19.33 1.52 -9.03
C ASP A 320 -19.39 -0.01 -9.02
N ASN A 321 -20.41 -0.59 -9.68
CA ASN A 321 -20.54 -2.04 -9.78
C ASN A 321 -19.36 -2.64 -10.56
N GLU A 322 -18.74 -3.68 -10.02
CA GLU A 322 -17.56 -4.29 -10.64
C GLU A 322 -17.69 -5.81 -10.78
N TRP A 323 -16.97 -6.35 -11.76
CA TRP A 323 -16.93 -7.79 -12.02
C TRP A 323 -15.85 -8.44 -11.18
N VAL A 324 -16.26 -9.19 -10.15
CA VAL A 324 -15.38 -9.87 -9.21
C VAL A 324 -15.37 -11.37 -9.49
N LYS A 325 -14.20 -12.01 -9.38
CA LYS A 325 -14.08 -13.47 -9.54
C LYS A 325 -14.77 -14.22 -8.40
N ALA A 326 -15.43 -15.33 -8.73
CA ALA A 326 -16.15 -16.17 -7.76
C ALA A 326 -15.32 -16.53 -6.52
N GLY A 327 -14.04 -16.88 -6.69
CA GLY A 327 -13.16 -17.27 -5.57
C GLY A 327 -12.72 -16.11 -4.66
N LEU A 328 -13.04 -14.87 -5.01
CA LEU A 328 -12.83 -13.74 -4.11
C LEU A 328 -14.07 -13.45 -3.28
N ILE A 329 -15.26 -13.83 -3.78
CA ILE A 329 -16.59 -13.62 -3.17
C ILE A 329 -16.85 -14.66 -2.10
N ALA A 330 -17.50 -14.23 -1.01
CA ALA A 330 -17.98 -15.13 0.04
C ALA A 330 -18.86 -16.22 -0.59
N GLU A 331 -18.53 -17.48 -0.32
CA GLU A 331 -19.20 -18.65 -0.92
C GLU A 331 -20.72 -18.60 -0.68
N GLU A 332 -21.14 -18.22 0.54
CA GLU A 332 -22.55 -18.09 0.92
C GLU A 332 -23.32 -17.10 0.03
N LEU A 333 -22.70 -15.98 -0.34
CA LEU A 333 -23.33 -14.97 -1.20
C LEU A 333 -23.52 -15.48 -2.63
N VAL A 334 -22.54 -16.25 -3.12
CA VAL A 334 -22.63 -16.91 -4.42
C VAL A 334 -23.71 -17.98 -4.41
N GLU A 335 -23.80 -18.76 -3.33
CA GLU A 335 -24.86 -19.76 -3.14
C GLU A 335 -26.25 -19.12 -3.12
N ASP A 336 -26.43 -18.01 -2.41
CA ASP A 336 -27.70 -17.29 -2.36
C ASP A 336 -28.11 -16.79 -3.75
N PHE A 337 -27.18 -16.19 -4.50
CA PHE A 337 -27.43 -15.75 -5.87
C PHE A 337 -27.78 -16.93 -6.81
N GLU A 338 -27.04 -18.05 -6.72
CA GLU A 338 -27.31 -19.23 -7.56
C GLU A 338 -28.62 -19.94 -7.20
N ALA A 339 -29.05 -19.86 -5.93
CA ALA A 339 -30.35 -20.32 -5.48
C ALA A 339 -31.50 -19.39 -5.90
N GLY A 340 -31.20 -18.22 -6.46
CA GLY A 340 -32.19 -17.20 -6.80
C GLY A 340 -32.88 -16.63 -5.56
N LEU A 341 -32.15 -16.57 -4.44
CA LEU A 341 -32.64 -15.92 -3.23
C LEU A 341 -32.53 -14.41 -3.40
N GLU A 342 -33.67 -13.74 -3.30
CA GLU A 342 -33.74 -12.30 -3.34
C GLU A 342 -33.68 -11.77 -1.91
N TYR A 343 -32.87 -10.73 -1.72
CA TYR A 343 -32.76 -10.01 -0.45
C TYR A 343 -33.77 -8.87 -0.44
N ALA A 344 -34.78 -8.96 0.42
CA ALA A 344 -35.79 -7.91 0.58
C ALA A 344 -35.71 -7.31 1.98
N VAL A 345 -36.02 -6.02 2.07
CA VAL A 345 -36.09 -5.32 3.36
C VAL A 345 -37.42 -5.67 4.02
N VAL A 346 -37.33 -6.10 5.28
CA VAL A 346 -38.52 -6.42 6.06
C VAL A 346 -39.13 -5.14 6.59
N GLU A 347 -40.43 -4.95 6.35
CA GLU A 347 -41.19 -3.85 6.96
C GLU A 347 -41.57 -4.20 8.40
N SER A 348 -42.13 -5.39 8.63
CA SER A 348 -42.48 -5.88 9.97
C SER A 348 -42.83 -7.37 9.98
N ILE A 349 -42.70 -8.01 11.14
CA ILE A 349 -43.25 -9.35 11.39
C ILE A 349 -44.70 -9.20 11.85
N VAL A 350 -45.61 -9.90 11.18
CA VAL A 350 -47.06 -9.81 11.42
C VAL A 350 -47.54 -10.92 12.34
N ASP A 351 -47.06 -12.14 12.15
CA ASP A 351 -47.50 -13.30 12.92
C ASP A 351 -46.42 -14.39 13.02
N THR A 352 -46.66 -15.41 13.84
CA THR A 352 -45.80 -16.59 13.94
C THR A 352 -46.64 -17.86 13.96
N ARG A 353 -46.10 -18.93 13.40
CA ARG A 353 -46.67 -20.27 13.45
C ARG A 353 -45.56 -21.30 13.64
N ARG A 354 -45.98 -22.55 13.90
CA ARG A 354 -45.07 -23.69 13.91
C ARG A 354 -45.23 -24.46 12.60
N GLY A 355 -44.15 -24.61 11.85
CA GLY A 355 -44.09 -25.33 10.58
C GLY A 355 -44.31 -26.83 10.75
N GLU A 356 -44.54 -27.53 9.64
CA GLU A 356 -44.78 -28.99 9.62
C GLU A 356 -43.56 -29.81 10.09
N ASP A 357 -42.37 -29.23 10.00
CA ASP A 357 -41.09 -29.73 10.48
C ASP A 357 -40.85 -29.47 11.99
N GLY A 358 -41.77 -28.75 12.65
CA GLY A 358 -41.71 -28.41 14.06
C GLY A 358 -40.89 -27.16 14.38
N LYS A 359 -40.30 -26.50 13.36
CA LYS A 359 -39.58 -25.22 13.49
C LYS A 359 -40.55 -24.04 13.53
N MET A 360 -40.08 -22.88 14.00
CA MET A 360 -40.89 -21.66 13.97
C MET A 360 -40.79 -20.99 12.60
N GLU A 361 -41.94 -20.51 12.11
CA GLU A 361 -42.04 -19.69 10.91
C GLU A 361 -42.71 -18.37 11.28
N TYR A 362 -42.27 -17.29 10.66
CA TYR A 362 -42.76 -15.93 10.86
C TYR A 362 -43.43 -15.44 9.59
N LEU A 363 -44.58 -14.79 9.73
CA LEU A 363 -45.24 -14.11 8.62
C LEU A 363 -44.61 -12.73 8.47
N VAL A 364 -43.82 -12.56 7.42
CA VAL A 364 -43.03 -11.37 7.16
C VAL A 364 -43.75 -10.48 6.15
N LYS A 365 -43.95 -9.22 6.50
CA LYS A 365 -44.38 -8.18 5.57
C LYS A 365 -43.15 -7.45 5.04
N TRP A 366 -43.07 -7.35 3.72
CA TRP A 366 -41.92 -6.77 3.01
C TRP A 366 -42.22 -5.35 2.57
N THR A 367 -41.19 -4.53 2.39
CA THR A 367 -41.37 -3.16 1.84
C THR A 367 -41.83 -3.15 0.39
N ASP A 368 -41.38 -4.12 -0.39
CA ASP A 368 -41.51 -4.11 -1.87
C ASP A 368 -42.44 -5.21 -2.40
N ILE A 369 -43.04 -6.02 -1.52
CA ILE A 369 -43.98 -7.08 -1.88
C ILE A 369 -45.33 -6.81 -1.20
N GLU A 370 -46.41 -6.79 -1.96
CA GLU A 370 -47.76 -6.52 -1.44
C GLU A 370 -48.24 -7.61 -0.46
N ASP A 371 -47.87 -8.86 -0.73
CA ASP A 371 -48.30 -10.02 0.05
C ASP A 371 -47.23 -10.44 1.08
N ALA A 372 -47.66 -10.66 2.32
CA ALA A 372 -46.81 -11.20 3.37
C ALA A 372 -46.57 -12.70 3.16
N THR A 373 -45.33 -13.15 3.37
CA THR A 373 -44.93 -14.55 3.19
C THR A 373 -44.43 -15.20 4.47
N TRP A 374 -44.63 -16.51 4.58
CA TRP A 374 -44.21 -17.31 5.73
C TRP A 374 -42.77 -17.75 5.54
N GLU A 375 -41.87 -17.21 6.36
CA GLU A 375 -40.45 -17.50 6.33
C GLU A 375 -40.01 -18.29 7.57
N PRO A 376 -39.09 -19.26 7.42
CA PRO A 376 -38.50 -19.94 8.58
C PRO A 376 -37.70 -18.94 9.43
N GLU A 377 -37.57 -19.23 10.73
CA GLU A 377 -36.78 -18.44 11.68
C GLU A 377 -35.37 -18.11 11.20
N GLU A 378 -34.76 -19.03 10.45
CA GLU A 378 -33.41 -18.92 9.88
C GLU A 378 -33.28 -17.80 8.82
N ASN A 379 -34.38 -17.44 8.16
CA ASN A 379 -34.40 -16.43 7.09
C ASN A 379 -34.69 -15.02 7.61
N VAL A 380 -35.11 -14.88 8.87
CA VAL A 380 -35.58 -13.63 9.45
C VAL A 380 -34.56 -13.08 10.41
N ASP A 381 -34.30 -11.77 10.34
CA ASP A 381 -33.34 -11.11 11.20
C ASP A 381 -33.67 -11.34 12.70
N PRO A 382 -32.70 -11.81 13.51
CA PRO A 382 -32.93 -12.09 14.93
C PRO A 382 -33.35 -10.85 15.73
N ASP A 383 -32.94 -9.65 15.34
CA ASP A 383 -33.33 -8.41 16.02
C ASP A 383 -34.83 -8.12 15.80
N LEU A 384 -35.35 -8.37 14.59
CA LEU A 384 -36.79 -8.26 14.28
C LEU A 384 -37.61 -9.26 15.08
N ILE A 385 -37.12 -10.51 15.19
CA ILE A 385 -37.76 -11.54 16.00
C ILE A 385 -37.79 -11.10 17.47
N GLN A 386 -36.69 -10.52 17.96
CA GLN A 386 -36.63 -10.03 19.33
C GLN A 386 -37.61 -8.88 19.56
N GLU A 387 -37.69 -7.91 18.64
CA GLU A 387 -38.62 -6.78 18.70
C GLU A 387 -40.08 -7.24 18.69
N PHE A 388 -40.43 -8.15 17.78
CA PHE A 388 -41.77 -8.73 17.69
C PHE A 388 -42.16 -9.45 18.99
N ASN A 389 -41.24 -10.23 19.57
CA ASN A 389 -41.48 -10.94 20.82
C ASN A 389 -41.61 -9.99 22.02
N LEU A 390 -40.88 -8.87 22.03
CA LEU A 390 -41.02 -7.82 23.04
C LEU A 390 -42.39 -7.15 22.99
N MET A 391 -42.90 -6.86 21.78
CA MET A 391 -44.25 -6.29 21.61
C MET A 391 -45.38 -7.23 22.08
N ARG A 392 -45.16 -8.55 22.07
CA ARG A 392 -46.15 -9.55 22.48
C ARG A 392 -46.17 -9.91 23.97
N LYS A 393 -45.16 -9.51 24.77
CA LYS A 393 -45.17 -9.80 26.22
C LYS A 393 -46.19 -8.89 26.93
N PRO A 394 -47.22 -9.42 27.61
CA PRO A 394 -48.07 -8.60 28.45
C PRO A 394 -47.24 -8.07 29.64
N SER A 395 -47.43 -6.79 29.96
CA SER A 395 -46.81 -6.07 31.08
C SER A 395 -47.09 -6.70 32.44
#